data_AF-A0A811T873-F1
#
_entry.id   AF-A0A811T873-F1
#
_cell.length_a   1.000
_cell.length_b   1.000
_cell.length_c   1.000
_cell.angle_alpha   90.00
_cell.angle_beta   90.00
_cell.angle_gamma   90.00
#
_symmetry.space_group_name_H-M   'P 1'
#
loop_
_entity.id
_entity.type
_entity.pdbx_description
1 polymer ?
#
loop_
_entity_poly.entity_id
_entity_poly.type
_entity_poly.pdbx_seq_one_letter_code
_entity_poly.pdbx_strand_id
1 'polypeptide(L)'
;MRKEVEEWWKQAKRDLITAENCKNSKDYYACAFFCQQSVEKGLKAMYIAKKRMSPGTTHSLIYLATEIDMPSRFYIFLRQLTPEFVTTRVPGCGLWNAL
;
A
#
# COMPACT_ATOMS: atom_id res chain seq x y z
N MET A 1 7.56 20.57 0.99
CA MET A 1 8.09 19.25 0.57
C MET A 1 8.03 19.21 -0.96
N ARG A 2 8.63 18.27 -1.72
CA ARG A 2 8.44 18.29 -3.20
C ARG A 2 6.95 18.02 -3.48
N LYS A 3 6.36 18.72 -4.46
CA LYS A 3 4.93 18.62 -4.79
C LYS A 3 4.49 17.16 -5.02
N GLU A 4 5.29 16.39 -5.77
CA GLU A 4 5.06 14.96 -5.99
C GLU A 4 4.97 14.15 -4.68
N VAL A 5 5.85 14.40 -3.70
CA VAL A 5 5.82 13.71 -2.41
C VAL A 5 4.53 14.06 -1.64
N GLU A 6 4.11 15.33 -1.70
CA GLU A 6 2.86 15.79 -1.09
C GLU A 6 1.63 15.12 -1.72
N GLU A 7 1.63 14.95 -3.04
CA GLU A 7 0.56 14.29 -3.79
C GLU A 7 0.46 12.80 -3.43
N TRP A 8 1.58 12.06 -3.45
CA TRP A 8 1.60 10.65 -3.02
C TRP A 8 1.17 10.49 -1.56
N TRP A 9 1.66 11.35 -0.68
CA TRP A 9 1.28 11.32 0.74
C TRP A 9 -0.19 11.66 0.97
N LYS A 10 -0.73 12.63 0.23
CA LYS A 10 -2.17 12.97 0.28
C LYS A 10 -3.02 11.78 -0.16
N GLN A 11 -2.65 11.10 -1.23
CA GLN A 11 -3.39 9.93 -1.69
C GLN A 11 -3.27 8.75 -0.71
N ALA A 12 -2.08 8.50 -0.13
CA ALA A 12 -1.88 7.47 0.89
C ALA A 12 -2.84 7.65 2.08
N LYS A 13 -2.99 8.90 2.56
CA LYS A 13 -3.95 9.24 3.62
C LYS A 13 -5.40 9.05 3.17
N ARG A 14 -5.73 9.40 1.93
CA ARG A 14 -7.09 9.22 1.40
C ARG A 14 -7.45 7.73 1.31
N ASP A 15 -6.52 6.90 0.88
CA ASP A 15 -6.72 5.44 0.80
C ASP A 15 -6.94 4.83 2.19
N LEU A 16 -6.25 5.32 3.23
CA LEU A 16 -6.48 4.87 4.60
C LEU A 16 -7.91 5.18 5.07
N ILE A 17 -8.41 6.38 4.77
CA ILE A 17 -9.81 6.75 5.07
C ILE A 17 -10.77 5.84 4.30
N THR A 18 -10.47 5.52 3.03
CA THR A 18 -11.29 4.59 2.26
C THR A 18 -11.28 3.19 2.87
N ALA A 19 -10.13 2.70 3.34
CA ALA A 19 -10.03 1.41 4.02
C ALA A 19 -10.88 1.35 5.29
N GLU A 20 -10.92 2.44 6.05
CA GLU A 20 -11.77 2.56 7.24
C GLU A 20 -13.27 2.55 6.88
N ASN A 21 -13.66 3.25 5.82
CA ASN A 21 -15.03 3.20 5.32
C ASN A 21 -15.44 1.78 4.89
N CYS A 22 -14.57 1.08 4.15
CA CYS A 22 -14.81 -0.31 3.74
C CYS A 22 -14.91 -1.26 4.93
N LYS A 23 -14.10 -1.03 5.98
CA LYS A 23 -14.22 -1.79 7.23
C LYS A 23 -15.60 -1.59 7.86
N ASN A 24 -16.09 -0.36 7.90
CA ASN A 24 -17.39 -0.02 8.49
C ASN A 24 -18.58 -0.59 7.70
N SER A 25 -18.46 -0.65 6.37
CA SER A 25 -19.45 -1.31 5.50
C SER A 25 -19.30 -2.84 5.45
N LYS A 26 -18.28 -3.40 6.12
CA LYS A 26 -17.91 -4.83 6.12
C LYS A 26 -17.40 -5.36 4.78
N ASP A 27 -17.01 -4.47 3.86
CA ASP A 27 -16.35 -4.81 2.60
C ASP A 27 -14.86 -5.12 2.85
N TYR A 28 -14.58 -6.23 3.55
CA TYR A 28 -13.24 -6.54 4.06
C TYR A 28 -12.20 -6.73 2.96
N TYR A 29 -12.60 -7.28 1.80
CA TYR A 29 -11.71 -7.40 0.64
C TYR A 29 -11.22 -6.02 0.16
N ALA A 30 -12.13 -5.04 0.08
CA ALA A 30 -11.80 -3.67 -0.31
C ALA A 30 -10.99 -2.96 0.78
N CYS A 31 -11.29 -3.22 2.06
CA CYS A 31 -10.50 -2.73 3.19
C CYS A 31 -9.03 -3.17 3.06
N ALA A 32 -8.78 -4.47 2.83
CA ALA A 32 -7.42 -4.99 2.64
C ALA A 32 -6.71 -4.36 1.43
N PHE A 33 -7.42 -4.20 0.30
CA PHE A 33 -6.90 -3.52 -0.88
C PHE A 33 -6.47 -2.07 -0.60
N PHE A 34 -7.33 -1.28 0.06
CA PHE A 34 -7.03 0.11 0.36
C PHE A 34 -5.95 0.27 1.45
N CYS A 35 -5.83 -0.68 2.38
CA CYS A 35 -4.67 -0.75 3.28
C CYS A 35 -3.37 -0.97 2.50
N GLN A 36 -3.33 -1.92 1.56
CA GLN A 36 -2.17 -2.16 0.70
C GLN A 36 -1.81 -0.90 -0.10
N GLN A 37 -2.80 -0.25 -0.72
CA GLN A 37 -2.61 0.98 -1.48
C GLN A 37 -2.08 2.13 -0.63
N SER A 38 -2.63 2.33 0.58
CA SER A 38 -2.16 3.36 1.50
C SER A 38 -0.67 3.19 1.83
N VAL A 39 -0.26 1.96 2.16
CA VAL A 39 1.13 1.63 2.46
C VAL A 39 2.03 1.82 1.23
N GLU A 40 1.62 1.34 0.05
CA GLU A 40 2.38 1.49 -1.19
C GLU A 40 2.65 2.96 -1.50
N LYS A 41 1.61 3.80 -1.46
CA LYS A 41 1.72 5.23 -1.78
C LYS A 41 2.56 5.97 -0.74
N GLY A 42 2.46 5.60 0.54
CA GLY A 42 3.31 6.14 1.59
C GLY A 42 4.80 5.79 1.38
N LEU A 43 5.09 4.53 1.03
CA LEU A 43 6.45 4.09 0.72
C LEU A 43 6.99 4.78 -0.55
N LYS A 44 6.17 4.97 -1.59
CA LYS A 44 6.56 5.73 -2.79
C LYS A 44 6.86 7.20 -2.47
N ALA A 45 6.07 7.84 -1.60
CA ALA A 45 6.34 9.19 -1.13
C ALA A 45 7.71 9.28 -0.42
N MET A 46 8.00 8.34 0.48
CA MET A 46 9.28 8.22 1.17
C MET A 46 10.45 7.98 0.21
N TYR A 47 10.26 7.09 -0.77
CA TYR A 47 11.27 6.79 -1.80
C TYR A 47 11.63 8.05 -2.59
N ILE A 48 10.62 8.77 -3.09
CA ILE A 48 10.83 10.00 -3.84
C ILE A 48 11.50 11.07 -2.97
N ALA A 49 11.09 11.20 -1.71
CA ALA A 49 11.69 12.14 -0.77
C ALA A 49 13.19 11.88 -0.54
N LYS A 50 13.58 10.60 -0.42
CA LYS A 50 14.98 10.20 -0.18
C LYS A 50 15.84 10.17 -1.44
N LYS A 51 15.35 9.54 -2.51
CA LYS A 51 16.11 9.23 -3.74
C LYS A 51 15.94 10.30 -4.83
N ARG A 52 14.98 11.21 -4.69
CA ARG A 52 14.64 12.29 -5.64
C ARG A 52 14.26 11.80 -7.05
N MET A 53 13.86 10.53 -7.19
CA MET A 53 13.43 9.91 -8.43
C MET A 53 12.19 9.04 -8.22
N SER A 54 11.49 8.70 -9.31
CA SER A 54 10.32 7.81 -9.27
C SER A 54 10.74 6.35 -9.07
N PRO A 55 10.03 5.57 -8.23
CA PRO A 55 10.24 4.13 -8.09
C PRO A 55 9.62 3.31 -9.24
N GLY A 56 9.04 3.95 -10.25
CA GLY A 56 8.40 3.27 -11.39
C GLY A 56 7.07 2.59 -11.05
N THR A 57 6.70 1.57 -11.81
CA THR A 57 5.41 0.85 -11.74
C THR A 57 5.41 -0.31 -10.72
N THR A 58 6.38 -0.37 -9.81
CA THR A 58 6.45 -1.44 -8.82
C THR A 58 5.30 -1.37 -7.80
N HIS A 59 4.79 -2.55 -7.42
CA HIS A 59 3.81 -2.76 -6.36
C HIS A 59 4.39 -3.57 -5.19
N SER A 60 5.67 -3.92 -5.25
CA SER A 60 6.35 -4.67 -4.21
C SER A 60 6.65 -3.76 -3.02
N LEU A 61 5.89 -3.92 -1.93
CA LEU A 61 6.09 -3.13 -0.71
C LEU A 61 7.46 -3.42 -0.08
N ILE A 62 7.91 -4.67 -0.15
CA ILE A 62 9.21 -5.07 0.40
C ILE A 62 10.37 -4.44 -0.37
N TYR A 63 10.25 -4.33 -1.71
CA TYR A 63 11.24 -3.63 -2.53
C TYR A 63 11.33 -2.16 -2.13
N LEU A 64 10.20 -1.46 -2.09
CA LEU A 64 10.16 -0.04 -1.72
C LEU A 64 10.71 0.20 -0.31
N ALA A 65 10.38 -0.66 0.66
CA ALA A 65 10.86 -0.57 2.03
C ALA A 65 12.37 -0.83 2.16
N THR A 66 12.91 -1.75 1.37
CA THR A 66 14.35 -2.03 1.31
C THR A 66 15.09 -0.83 0.75
N GLU A 67 14.61 -0.26 -0.35
CA GLU A 67 15.24 0.89 -1.01
C GLU A 67 15.31 2.17 -0.14
N ILE A 68 14.41 2.28 0.85
CA ILE A 68 14.38 3.41 1.79
C ILE A 68 14.98 3.07 3.15
N ASP A 69 15.69 1.96 3.30
CA ASP A 69 16.32 1.52 4.56
C ASP A 69 15.31 1.41 5.72
N MET A 70 14.10 0.92 5.45
CA MET A 70 13.07 0.78 6.48
C MET A 70 13.45 -0.33 7.48
N PRO A 71 13.18 -0.16 8.80
CA PRO A 71 13.49 -1.19 9.78
C PRO A 71 12.88 -2.55 9.46
N SER A 72 13.70 -3.60 9.55
CA SER A 72 13.34 -4.98 9.18
C SER A 72 12.12 -5.54 9.93
N ARG A 73 11.78 -4.99 11.11
CA ARG A 73 10.57 -5.34 11.86
C ARG A 73 9.27 -5.22 11.05
N PHE A 74 9.26 -4.36 10.02
CA PHE A 74 8.10 -4.17 9.17
C PHE A 74 8.03 -5.16 7.99
N TYR A 75 9.12 -5.87 7.68
CA TYR A 75 9.23 -6.65 6.44
C TYR A 75 8.26 -7.83 6.38
N ILE A 76 8.00 -8.49 7.52
CA ILE A 76 7.02 -9.58 7.60
C ILE A 76 5.63 -9.07 7.21
N PHE A 77 5.21 -7.95 7.81
CA PHE A 77 3.93 -7.33 7.51
C PHE A 77 3.82 -6.89 6.05
N LEU A 78 4.86 -6.25 5.51
CA LEU A 78 4.85 -5.80 4.11
C LEU A 78 4.79 -6.97 3.12
N ARG A 79 5.45 -8.09 3.41
CA ARG A 79 5.34 -9.32 2.59
C ARG A 79 3.94 -9.90 2.61
N GLN A 80 3.27 -9.90 3.77
CA GLN A 80 1.89 -10.37 3.90
C GLN A 80 0.90 -9.44 3.17
N LEU A 81 1.12 -8.13 3.19
CA LEU A 81 0.22 -7.15 2.58
C LEU A 81 0.42 -7.00 1.05
N THR A 82 1.62 -7.28 0.53
CA THR A 82 1.93 -7.18 -0.91
C THR A 82 0.96 -7.96 -1.81
N PRO A 83 0.61 -9.24 -1.57
CA PRO A 83 -0.31 -9.99 -2.44
C PRO A 83 -1.72 -9.40 -2.50
N GLU A 84 -2.15 -8.64 -1.48
CA GLU A 84 -3.48 -8.01 -1.43
C GLU A 84 -3.71 -6.98 -2.54
N PHE A 85 -2.64 -6.56 -3.23
CA PHE A 85 -2.76 -5.81 -4.48
C PHE A 85 -3.52 -6.60 -5.55
N VAL A 86 -3.37 -7.93 -5.61
CA VAL A 86 -3.94 -8.79 -6.67
C VAL A 86 -5.06 -9.68 -6.13
N THR A 87 -4.85 -10.32 -4.98
CA THR A 87 -5.76 -11.35 -4.44
C THR A 87 -7.17 -10.80 -4.20
N THR A 88 -7.27 -9.60 -3.63
CA THR A 88 -8.55 -8.94 -3.36
C THR A 88 -9.38 -8.62 -4.62
N ARG A 89 -8.77 -8.65 -5.81
CA ARG A 89 -9.42 -8.23 -7.07
C ARG A 89 -9.71 -9.38 -8.03
N VAL A 90 -9.08 -10.54 -7.86
CA VAL A 90 -9.15 -11.64 -8.82
C VAL A 90 -9.92 -12.83 -8.23
N PRO A 91 -11.08 -13.20 -8.80
CA PRO A 91 -11.82 -14.41 -8.45
C PRO A 91 -10.94 -15.65 -8.34
N GLY A 92 -11.07 -16.40 -7.25
CA GLY A 92 -10.32 -17.63 -7.01
C GLY A 92 -8.92 -17.44 -6.40
N CYS A 93 -8.51 -16.20 -6.09
CA CYS A 93 -7.24 -15.90 -5.40
C CYS A 93 -7.51 -15.26 -4.02
N GLY A 94 -7.03 -15.86 -2.92
CA GLY A 94 -7.08 -15.23 -1.58
C GLY A 94 -8.45 -15.32 -0.87
N LEU A 95 -8.82 -14.27 -0.13
CA LEU A 95 -9.95 -14.22 0.83
C LEU A 95 -11.36 -14.14 0.18
N TRP A 96 -11.62 -14.88 -0.90
CA TRP A 96 -12.95 -14.86 -1.56
C TRP A 96 -14.09 -15.39 -0.69
N ASN A 97 -13.78 -16.17 0.34
CA ASN A 97 -14.75 -16.64 1.33
C ASN A 97 -15.27 -15.51 2.26
N ALA A 98 -14.86 -14.26 2.06
CA ALA A 98 -15.24 -13.10 2.87
C ALA A 98 -16.25 -12.15 2.17
N LEU A 99 -16.72 -12.50 0.97
CA LEU A 99 -17.91 -11.91 0.32
C LEU A 99 -19.18 -12.65 0.78
#